data_AF-X1SVS9-F1
#
_entry.id   AF-X1SVS9-F1
#
_cell.length_a   1.000
_cell.length_b   1.000
_cell.length_c   1.000
_cell.angle_alpha   90.00
_cell.angle_beta   90.00
_cell.angle_gamma   90.00
#
_symmetry.space_group_name_H-M   'P 1'
#
loop_
_entity.id
_entity.type
_entity.pdbx_description
1 polymer ?
#
loop_
_entity_poly.entity_id
_entity_poly.type
_entity_poly.pdbx_seq_one_letter_code
_entity_poly.pdbx_strand_id
1 'polypeptide(L)'
;ITEELKAQSQVDVKYVGHIILAGNTTMTQILLGLDPKYIRLAPYTPVANFFPPVRANSLGIKVGEQVYLFTFPSVASYVGGDIVSGIVGSGVYQRKKLTLYMDIGTNGEIVIGNSDWMVTASCSAGPAFEGGGVKYGMIATNGAIEDFDINPSNFEPVINTIGGTKPKGICGSGLINIVAGLLEVGVTGQNGKFNTNLRTKRIRKGSDGYEYVLAWAPETQIGKDIVITEVDIDNLIRAKAALYAGCQTLVKSVGISCSDLEQVIIAGAFG
;
A
#
# COMPACT_ATOMS: atom_id res chain seq x y z
N ILE A 1 4.95 3.27 22.55
CA ILE A 1 4.27 1.99 22.88
C ILE A 1 2.84 2.32 23.23
N THR A 2 1.89 1.83 22.43
CA THR A 2 0.46 2.10 22.62
C THR A 2 -0.05 1.35 23.85
N GLU A 3 -1.03 1.91 24.55
CA GLU A 3 -1.72 1.24 25.66
C GLU A 3 -2.32 -0.11 25.24
N GLU A 4 -2.79 -0.21 23.99
CA GLU A 4 -3.32 -1.45 23.42
C GLU A 4 -2.30 -2.60 23.40
N LEU A 5 -1.11 -2.38 22.82
CA LEU A 5 0.00 -3.35 22.85
C LEU A 5 0.39 -3.76 24.28
N LYS A 6 0.35 -2.86 25.26
CA LYS A 6 0.63 -3.22 26.67
C LYS A 6 -0.47 -4.13 27.22
N ALA A 7 -1.74 -3.80 26.97
CA ALA A 7 -2.87 -4.59 27.43
C ALA A 7 -2.86 -6.00 26.82
N GLN A 8 -2.50 -6.12 25.54
CA GLN A 8 -2.43 -7.41 24.84
C GLN A 8 -1.23 -8.27 25.29
N SER A 9 -0.05 -7.67 25.42
CA SER A 9 1.18 -8.42 25.73
C SER A 9 1.37 -8.72 27.21
N GLN A 10 0.75 -7.95 28.10
CA GLN A 10 1.00 -7.99 29.55
C GLN A 10 2.48 -7.76 29.94
N VAL A 11 3.27 -7.16 29.05
CA VAL A 11 4.68 -6.84 29.29
C VAL A 11 4.80 -5.41 29.83
N ASP A 12 5.46 -5.28 30.97
CA ASP A 12 5.81 -3.98 31.56
C ASP A 12 6.87 -3.28 30.69
N VAL A 13 6.66 -1.99 30.40
CA VAL A 13 7.56 -1.16 29.58
C VAL A 13 9.00 -1.11 30.12
N LYS A 14 9.20 -1.37 31.42
CA LYS A 14 10.54 -1.45 32.01
C LYS A 14 11.39 -2.58 31.43
N TYR A 15 10.77 -3.60 30.83
CA TYR A 15 11.46 -4.72 30.20
C TYR A 15 11.80 -4.47 28.72
N VAL A 16 11.39 -3.34 28.15
CA VAL A 16 11.78 -2.97 26.79
C VAL A 16 13.24 -2.51 26.83
N GLY A 17 14.12 -3.25 26.15
CA GLY A 17 15.55 -2.91 26.10
C GLY A 17 15.90 -1.90 25.01
N HIS A 18 15.30 -2.04 23.83
CA HIS A 18 15.59 -1.22 22.64
C HIS A 18 14.33 -1.02 21.80
N ILE A 19 14.33 0.03 20.98
CA ILE A 19 13.30 0.31 19.98
C ILE A 19 13.98 0.45 18.62
N ILE A 20 13.45 -0.21 17.61
CA ILE A 20 13.88 -0.03 16.21
C ILE A 20 12.71 0.59 15.45
N LEU A 21 13.01 1.59 14.64
CA LEU A 21 12.03 2.29 13.81
C LEU A 21 12.42 2.21 12.34
N ALA A 22 11.45 1.80 11.53
CA ALA A 22 11.51 1.82 10.08
C ALA A 22 10.39 2.74 9.57
N GLY A 23 10.72 3.61 8.62
CA GLY A 23 9.79 4.54 8.00
C GLY A 23 10.48 5.34 6.91
N ASN A 24 9.70 5.95 6.02
CA ASN A 24 10.27 6.78 4.98
C ASN A 24 11.06 7.96 5.58
N THR A 25 11.93 8.56 4.78
CA THR A 25 12.88 9.60 5.23
C THR A 25 12.18 10.81 5.84
N THR A 26 11.01 11.20 5.30
CA THR A 26 10.23 12.31 5.83
C THR A 26 9.70 11.99 7.23
N MET A 27 9.09 10.81 7.42
CA MET A 27 8.57 10.39 8.72
C MET A 27 9.68 10.24 9.76
N THR A 28 10.83 9.71 9.36
CA THR A 28 12.00 9.57 10.24
C THR A 28 12.51 10.94 10.70
N GLN A 29 12.63 11.92 9.80
CA GLN A 29 13.05 13.27 10.18
C GLN A 29 12.05 13.97 11.10
N ILE A 30 10.75 13.87 10.81
CA ILE A 30 9.70 14.46 11.66
C ILE A 30 9.75 13.86 13.06
N LEU A 31 9.88 12.53 13.18
CA LEU A 31 10.01 11.86 14.47
C LEU A 31 11.19 12.39 15.28
N LEU A 32 12.33 12.59 14.62
CA LEU A 32 13.57 13.09 15.25
C LEU A 32 13.55 14.61 15.48
N GLY A 33 12.45 15.30 15.19
CA GLY A 33 12.33 16.76 15.36
C GLY A 33 13.15 17.57 14.36
N LEU A 34 13.50 16.99 13.21
CA LEU A 34 14.29 17.64 12.15
C LEU A 34 13.36 18.25 11.08
N ASP A 35 13.76 19.39 10.51
CA ASP A 35 13.00 20.05 9.43
C ASP A 35 13.09 19.26 8.10
N PRO A 36 11.96 18.73 7.57
CA PRO A 36 11.94 17.99 6.31
C PRO A 36 11.86 18.89 5.07
N LYS A 37 11.87 20.23 5.20
CA LYS A 37 11.63 21.19 4.11
C LYS A 37 12.40 20.88 2.81
N TYR A 38 13.69 20.54 2.91
CA TYR A 38 14.55 20.36 1.74
C TYR A 38 14.42 19.00 1.05
N ILE A 39 13.72 18.03 1.66
CA ILE A 39 13.45 16.72 1.03
C ILE A 39 12.70 16.90 -0.30
N ARG A 40 11.76 17.86 -0.34
CA ARG A 40 10.91 18.14 -1.52
C ARG A 40 11.43 19.23 -2.45
N LEU A 41 12.54 19.87 -2.12
CA LEU A 41 13.11 20.97 -2.91
C LEU A 41 14.33 20.46 -3.65
N ALA A 42 14.40 20.68 -4.96
CA ALA A 42 15.56 20.30 -5.76
C ALA A 42 16.86 20.88 -5.12
N PRO A 43 17.92 20.05 -4.94
CA PRO A 43 18.13 18.72 -5.53
C PRO A 43 17.64 17.52 -4.67
N TYR A 44 16.61 17.71 -3.84
CA TYR A 44 15.94 16.67 -3.03
C TYR A 44 16.87 16.05 -1.99
N THR A 45 17.30 16.86 -1.03
CA THR A 45 18.33 16.47 -0.06
C THR A 45 17.73 16.30 1.34
N PRO A 46 17.81 15.10 1.93
CA PRO A 46 17.49 14.91 3.34
C PRO A 46 18.56 15.55 4.23
N VAL A 47 18.22 15.76 5.51
CA VAL A 47 19.14 16.28 6.52
C VAL A 47 20.28 15.29 6.75
N ALA A 48 19.95 14.00 6.87
CA ALA A 48 20.92 12.92 6.91
C ALA A 48 20.26 11.60 6.50
N ASN A 49 21.09 10.66 6.04
CA ASN A 49 20.69 9.29 5.71
C ASN A 49 20.92 8.31 6.88
N PHE A 50 21.82 8.65 7.79
CA PHE A 50 22.17 7.85 8.95
C PHE A 50 22.08 8.70 10.20
N PHE A 51 21.35 8.22 11.21
CA PHE A 51 21.23 8.87 12.50
C PHE A 51 21.85 8.00 13.59
N PRO A 52 22.61 8.58 14.53
CA PRO A 52 23.06 7.84 15.69
C PRO A 52 21.85 7.41 16.55
N PRO A 53 21.99 6.37 17.39
CA PRO A 53 20.95 6.00 18.33
C PRO A 53 20.61 7.18 19.25
N VAL A 54 19.31 7.42 19.46
CA VAL A 54 18.80 8.50 20.31
C VAL A 54 18.07 7.92 21.50
N ARG A 55 18.06 8.63 22.64
CA ARG A 55 17.28 8.18 23.80
C ARG A 55 15.79 8.27 23.49
N ALA A 56 15.06 7.18 23.67
CA ALA A 56 13.63 7.12 23.31
C ALA A 56 12.79 8.15 24.10
N ASN A 57 13.14 8.40 25.36
CA ASN A 57 12.46 9.38 26.21
C ASN A 57 12.59 10.83 25.71
N SER A 58 13.69 11.18 25.03
CA SER A 58 13.90 12.51 24.44
C SER A 58 12.90 12.82 23.31
N LEU A 59 12.31 11.78 22.73
CA LEU A 59 11.27 11.86 21.70
C LEU A 59 9.85 11.74 22.30
N GLY A 60 9.72 11.81 23.63
CA GLY A 60 8.42 11.66 24.31
C GLY A 60 7.91 10.23 24.42
N ILE A 61 8.73 9.21 24.08
CA ILE A 61 8.34 7.81 24.21
C ILE A 61 8.49 7.37 25.67
N LYS A 62 7.37 6.95 26.28
CA LYS A 62 7.29 6.50 27.68
C LYS A 62 7.88 5.10 27.86
N VAL A 63 9.20 5.01 28.00
CA VAL A 63 10.00 3.79 28.31
C VAL A 63 11.12 4.12 29.30
N GLY A 64 11.88 3.12 29.75
CA GLY A 64 13.02 3.33 30.64
C GLY A 64 14.09 4.26 30.06
N GLU A 65 14.81 4.99 30.92
CA GLU A 65 15.80 6.00 30.49
C GLU A 65 17.01 5.41 29.75
N GLN A 66 17.28 4.13 29.96
CA GLN A 66 18.33 3.37 29.28
C GLN A 66 17.97 3.00 27.84
N VAL A 67 16.71 3.14 27.43
CA VAL A 67 16.22 2.64 26.14
C VAL A 67 16.60 3.60 25.01
N TYR A 68 17.33 3.06 24.04
CA TYR A 68 17.65 3.76 22.80
C TYR A 68 16.69 3.38 21.68
N LEU A 69 16.37 4.37 20.85
CA LEU A 69 15.71 4.23 19.58
C LEU A 69 16.76 4.24 18.47
N PHE A 70 16.71 3.21 17.63
CA PHE A 70 17.51 3.05 16.43
C PHE A 70 16.61 3.28 15.22
N THR A 71 17.13 3.96 14.20
CA THR A 71 16.41 4.14 12.93
C THR A 71 17.08 3.29 11.86
N PHE A 72 16.29 2.70 10.98
CA PHE A 72 16.84 2.19 9.73
C PHE A 72 17.39 3.35 8.89
N PRO A 73 18.51 3.15 8.19
CA PRO A 73 19.08 4.20 7.36
C PRO A 73 18.18 4.49 6.17
N SER A 74 18.16 5.75 5.74
CA SER A 74 17.54 6.17 4.48
C SER A 74 18.53 6.09 3.33
N VAL A 75 18.02 5.84 2.11
CA VAL A 75 18.82 5.84 0.88
C VAL A 75 18.80 7.22 0.23
N ALA A 76 17.61 7.82 0.12
CA ALA A 76 17.37 9.11 -0.51
C ALA A 76 16.10 9.76 0.06
N SER A 77 15.77 10.98 -0.37
CA SER A 77 14.57 11.72 0.10
C SER A 77 13.26 10.91 0.08
N TYR A 78 13.08 10.04 -0.92
CA TYR A 78 11.83 9.27 -1.13
C TYR A 78 12.03 7.76 -0.97
N VAL A 79 13.19 7.31 -0.51
CA VAL A 79 13.48 5.90 -0.23
C VAL A 79 14.12 5.83 1.15
N GLY A 80 13.31 5.50 2.15
CA GLY A 80 13.70 5.55 3.55
C GLY A 80 14.00 4.19 4.16
N GLY A 81 13.99 4.18 5.50
CA GLY A 81 14.32 3.02 6.30
C GLY A 81 13.26 1.93 6.30
N ASP A 82 12.02 2.25 5.93
CA ASP A 82 10.97 1.27 5.63
C ASP A 82 11.39 0.32 4.50
N ILE A 83 11.88 0.85 3.39
CA ILE A 83 12.32 0.05 2.25
C ILE A 83 13.56 -0.76 2.61
N VAL A 84 14.53 -0.15 3.29
CA VAL A 84 15.73 -0.87 3.76
C VAL A 84 15.35 -2.01 4.71
N SER A 85 14.42 -1.76 5.64
CA SER A 85 13.89 -2.79 6.54
C SER A 85 13.19 -3.92 5.76
N GLY A 86 12.40 -3.59 4.74
CA GLY A 86 11.77 -4.57 3.86
C GLY A 86 12.76 -5.45 3.09
N ILE A 87 13.85 -4.86 2.57
CA ILE A 87 14.92 -5.60 1.91
C ILE A 87 15.68 -6.50 2.89
N VAL A 88 15.93 -6.03 4.11
CA VAL A 88 16.54 -6.86 5.17
C VAL A 88 15.63 -8.01 5.54
N GLY A 89 14.34 -7.75 5.78
CA GLY A 89 13.35 -8.75 6.16
C GLY A 89 13.07 -9.79 5.07
N SER A 90 13.10 -9.39 3.79
CA SER A 90 12.91 -10.30 2.66
C SER A 90 14.16 -11.12 2.32
N GLY A 91 15.35 -10.66 2.71
CA GLY A 91 16.62 -11.34 2.49
C GLY A 91 17.13 -11.28 1.05
N VAL A 92 16.66 -10.32 0.24
CA VAL A 92 17.09 -10.16 -1.17
C VAL A 92 18.60 -9.95 -1.28
N TYR A 93 19.16 -9.15 -0.37
CA TYR A 93 20.59 -8.85 -0.29
C TYR A 93 21.49 -10.07 -0.01
N GLN A 94 20.91 -11.23 0.33
CA GLN A 94 21.65 -12.47 0.61
C GLN A 94 21.60 -13.48 -0.54
N ARG A 95 20.83 -13.21 -1.60
CA ARG A 95 20.55 -14.18 -2.68
C ARG A 95 21.05 -13.66 -4.01
N LYS A 96 21.49 -14.57 -4.89
CA LYS A 96 21.92 -14.24 -6.26
C LYS A 96 20.74 -13.99 -7.22
N LYS A 97 19.58 -14.53 -6.88
CA LYS A 97 18.36 -14.43 -7.68
C LYS A 97 17.98 -12.97 -7.95
N LEU A 98 17.81 -12.61 -9.21
CA LEU A 98 17.37 -11.27 -9.60
C LEU A 98 15.92 -11.05 -9.18
N THR A 99 15.74 -10.14 -8.22
CA THR A 99 14.46 -9.94 -7.53
C THR A 99 13.95 -8.53 -7.75
N LEU A 100 12.66 -8.40 -8.05
CA LEU A 100 11.89 -7.17 -7.94
C LEU A 100 11.16 -7.17 -6.60
N TYR A 101 11.58 -6.32 -5.68
CA TYR A 101 10.83 -6.01 -4.46
C TYR A 101 10.00 -4.75 -4.70
N MET A 102 8.71 -4.81 -4.37
CA MET A 102 7.79 -3.67 -4.45
C MET A 102 7.12 -3.46 -3.10
N ASP A 103 7.27 -2.28 -2.53
CA ASP A 103 6.47 -1.81 -1.41
C ASP A 103 5.37 -0.91 -1.95
N ILE A 104 4.13 -1.32 -1.76
CA ILE A 104 2.98 -0.63 -2.29
C ILE A 104 2.19 -0.06 -1.11
N GLY A 105 2.32 1.25 -0.94
CA GLY A 105 1.50 2.04 -0.02
C GLY A 105 1.04 3.33 -0.70
N THR A 106 0.98 4.41 0.08
CA THR A 106 0.73 5.76 -0.45
C THR A 106 1.73 6.13 -1.55
N ASN A 107 2.99 5.73 -1.37
CA ASN A 107 4.01 5.75 -2.41
C ASN A 107 4.21 4.32 -2.94
N GLY A 108 4.76 4.24 -4.15
CA GLY A 108 5.19 2.98 -4.75
C GLY A 108 6.71 2.91 -4.80
N GLU A 109 7.34 2.29 -3.82
CA GLU A 109 8.77 2.09 -3.79
C GLU A 109 9.15 0.74 -4.39
N ILE A 110 10.14 0.75 -5.26
CA ILE A 110 10.61 -0.45 -5.95
C ILE A 110 12.11 -0.61 -5.76
N VAL A 111 12.55 -1.85 -5.63
CA VAL A 111 13.97 -2.23 -5.57
C VAL A 111 14.18 -3.40 -6.51
N ILE A 112 15.19 -3.30 -7.36
CA ILE A 112 15.60 -4.36 -8.27
C ILE A 112 17.04 -4.70 -7.98
N GLY A 113 17.32 -5.99 -7.83
CA GLY A 113 18.70 -6.45 -7.68
C GLY A 113 18.79 -7.80 -6.99
N ASN A 114 19.95 -8.03 -6.41
CA ASN A 114 20.35 -9.25 -5.72
C ASN A 114 21.46 -8.91 -4.69
N SER A 115 22.20 -9.92 -4.24
CA SER A 115 23.30 -9.73 -3.29
C SER A 115 24.49 -8.91 -3.81
N ASP A 116 24.63 -8.76 -5.13
CA ASP A 116 25.78 -8.12 -5.76
C ASP A 116 25.52 -6.63 -6.02
N TRP A 117 24.29 -6.29 -6.35
CA TRP A 117 23.88 -4.92 -6.64
C TRP A 117 22.37 -4.76 -6.40
N MET A 118 21.97 -3.54 -6.06
CA MET A 118 20.57 -3.14 -5.98
C MET A 118 20.41 -1.71 -6.46
N VAL A 119 19.32 -1.45 -7.16
CA VAL A 119 18.85 -0.11 -7.53
C VAL A 119 17.43 0.07 -7.03
N THR A 120 17.05 1.31 -6.77
CA THR A 120 15.73 1.63 -6.22
C THR A 120 15.18 2.90 -6.82
N ALA A 121 13.86 2.99 -6.87
CA ALA A 121 13.13 4.19 -7.23
C ALA A 121 11.86 4.30 -6.37
N SER A 122 11.38 5.52 -6.20
CA SER A 122 10.07 5.80 -5.61
C SER A 122 9.17 6.39 -6.69
N CYS A 123 7.94 5.91 -6.75
CA CYS A 123 6.92 6.27 -7.72
C CYS A 123 5.72 6.87 -6.98
N SER A 124 5.15 7.95 -7.52
CA SER A 124 3.93 8.51 -6.94
C SER A 124 2.72 7.69 -7.41
N ALA A 125 2.35 6.66 -6.64
CA ALA A 125 1.21 5.80 -6.92
C ALA A 125 -0.11 6.35 -6.34
N GLY A 126 -0.05 6.95 -5.15
CA GLY A 126 -1.23 7.36 -4.40
C GLY A 126 -1.85 6.21 -3.59
N PRO A 127 -2.65 6.51 -2.56
CA PRO A 127 -3.06 5.53 -1.55
C PRO A 127 -4.21 4.61 -1.98
N ALA A 128 -4.46 4.44 -3.28
CA ALA A 128 -5.61 3.69 -3.79
C ALA A 128 -5.63 2.25 -3.26
N PHE A 129 -4.46 1.60 -3.19
CA PHE A 129 -4.30 0.24 -2.66
C PHE A 129 -4.47 0.16 -1.13
N GLU A 130 -4.44 1.28 -0.42
CA GLU A 130 -4.69 1.35 1.03
C GLU A 130 -6.17 1.74 1.32
N GLY A 131 -7.00 1.80 0.27
CA GLY A 131 -8.37 2.30 0.33
C GLY A 131 -8.49 3.83 0.34
N GLY A 132 -7.37 4.55 0.28
CA GLY A 132 -7.35 6.01 0.23
C GLY A 132 -7.79 6.56 -1.13
N GLY A 133 -8.64 7.58 -1.12
CA GLY A 133 -9.16 8.18 -2.37
C GLY A 133 -10.17 7.31 -3.12
N VAL A 134 -10.69 6.26 -2.48
CA VAL A 134 -11.75 5.40 -3.00
C VAL A 134 -13.00 5.60 -2.16
N LYS A 135 -14.17 5.81 -2.80
CA LYS A 135 -15.42 6.24 -2.14
C LYS A 135 -15.83 5.38 -0.95
N TYR A 136 -15.71 4.06 -1.10
CA TYR A 136 -15.94 3.07 -0.05
C TYR A 136 -14.66 2.30 0.31
N GLY A 137 -13.49 2.88 0.02
CA GLY A 137 -12.20 2.31 0.34
C GLY A 137 -11.91 2.36 1.83
N MET A 138 -11.26 1.34 2.34
CA MET A 138 -10.90 1.23 3.74
C MET A 138 -9.73 0.26 3.95
N ILE A 139 -9.10 0.34 5.12
CA ILE A 139 -8.04 -0.60 5.51
C ILE A 139 -8.59 -2.03 5.70
N ALA A 140 -7.75 -3.04 5.44
CA ALA A 140 -8.10 -4.45 5.59
C ALA A 140 -8.43 -4.81 7.05
N THR A 141 -9.73 -4.78 7.39
CA THR A 141 -10.27 -5.08 8.72
C THR A 141 -11.63 -5.77 8.57
N ASN A 142 -12.15 -6.38 9.64
CA ASN A 142 -13.44 -7.08 9.63
C ASN A 142 -14.54 -6.32 8.88
N GLY A 143 -15.14 -6.96 7.87
CA GLY A 143 -16.18 -6.39 7.01
C GLY A 143 -15.65 -5.65 5.78
N ALA A 144 -14.34 -5.53 5.56
CA ALA A 144 -13.80 -5.09 4.28
C ALA A 144 -13.97 -6.22 3.24
N ILE A 145 -14.43 -5.87 2.04
CA ILE A 145 -14.46 -6.78 0.89
C ILE A 145 -13.01 -7.01 0.44
N GLU A 146 -12.56 -8.27 0.49
CA GLU A 146 -11.19 -8.70 0.13
C GLU A 146 -11.15 -9.54 -1.14
N ASP A 147 -12.28 -10.15 -1.51
CA ASP A 147 -12.38 -11.04 -2.66
C ASP A 147 -13.68 -10.81 -3.42
N PHE A 148 -13.62 -11.01 -4.73
CA PHE A 148 -14.68 -10.69 -5.66
C PHE A 148 -14.66 -11.65 -6.84
N ASP A 149 -15.84 -12.19 -7.15
CA ASP A 149 -16.14 -12.90 -8.38
C ASP A 149 -17.43 -12.32 -8.98
N ILE A 150 -17.67 -12.55 -10.27
CA ILE A 150 -18.85 -12.05 -10.97
C ILE A 150 -19.35 -13.06 -11.98
N ASN A 151 -20.65 -13.34 -11.93
CA ASN A 151 -21.25 -14.27 -12.87
C ASN A 151 -21.40 -13.59 -14.26
N PRO A 152 -20.78 -14.12 -15.33
CA PRO A 152 -20.78 -13.48 -16.65
C PRO A 152 -22.14 -13.49 -17.34
N SER A 153 -23.10 -14.31 -16.89
CA SER A 153 -24.43 -14.43 -17.52
C SER A 153 -25.42 -13.36 -17.05
N ASN A 154 -25.31 -12.90 -15.80
CA ASN A 154 -26.25 -11.97 -15.19
C ASN A 154 -25.57 -10.75 -14.53
N PHE A 155 -24.24 -10.72 -14.49
CA PHE A 155 -23.43 -9.67 -13.88
C PHE A 155 -23.77 -9.45 -12.40
N GLU A 156 -24.10 -10.53 -11.68
CA GLU A 156 -24.26 -10.50 -10.23
C GLU A 156 -22.91 -10.84 -9.55
N PRO A 157 -22.46 -10.03 -8.57
CA PRO A 157 -21.20 -10.23 -7.89
C PRO A 157 -21.35 -11.23 -6.75
N VAL A 158 -20.26 -11.93 -6.47
CA VAL A 158 -20.04 -12.72 -5.26
C VAL A 158 -18.88 -12.05 -4.53
N ILE A 159 -19.11 -11.64 -3.28
CA ILE A 159 -18.11 -10.94 -2.47
C ILE A 159 -17.79 -11.74 -1.21
N ASN A 160 -16.52 -11.79 -0.83
CA ASN A 160 -16.09 -12.26 0.49
C ASN A 160 -15.48 -11.10 1.28
N THR A 161 -15.70 -11.14 2.60
CA THR A 161 -15.23 -10.11 3.51
C THR A 161 -14.34 -10.71 4.58
N ILE A 162 -13.40 -9.89 5.06
CA ILE A 162 -12.58 -10.24 6.22
C ILE A 162 -13.50 -10.53 7.40
N GLY A 163 -13.36 -11.72 7.98
CA GLY A 163 -14.16 -12.19 9.11
C GLY A 163 -15.57 -12.67 8.75
N GLY A 164 -15.94 -12.77 7.46
CA GLY A 164 -17.23 -13.31 7.02
C GLY A 164 -18.45 -12.51 7.50
N THR A 165 -18.27 -11.22 7.77
CA THR A 165 -19.34 -10.33 8.24
C THR A 165 -19.95 -9.54 7.07
N LYS A 166 -21.09 -8.88 7.29
CA LYS A 166 -21.67 -7.98 6.28
C LYS A 166 -20.61 -6.95 5.82
N PRO A 167 -20.56 -6.58 4.53
CA PRO A 167 -19.57 -5.61 4.04
C PRO A 167 -19.81 -4.22 4.62
N LYS A 168 -18.72 -3.49 4.86
CA LYS A 168 -18.70 -2.09 5.29
C LYS A 168 -17.86 -1.18 4.38
N GLY A 169 -17.04 -1.78 3.51
CA GLY A 169 -16.20 -1.10 2.53
C GLY A 169 -15.32 -2.08 1.76
N ILE A 170 -14.34 -1.57 1.01
CA ILE A 170 -13.47 -2.30 0.08
C ILE A 170 -12.02 -2.11 0.54
N CYS A 171 -11.26 -3.20 0.71
CA CYS A 171 -9.81 -3.09 0.97
C CYS A 171 -8.99 -3.17 -0.33
N GLY A 172 -7.67 -3.01 -0.23
CA GLY A 172 -6.77 -2.99 -1.37
C GLY A 172 -6.86 -4.23 -2.26
N SER A 173 -6.80 -5.42 -1.66
CA SER A 173 -6.99 -6.69 -2.36
C SER A 173 -8.34 -6.78 -3.07
N GLY A 174 -9.42 -6.44 -2.35
CA GLY A 174 -10.78 -6.39 -2.91
C GLY A 174 -10.89 -5.44 -4.10
N LEU A 175 -10.29 -4.26 -4.02
CA LEU A 175 -10.29 -3.28 -5.11
C LEU A 175 -9.64 -3.83 -6.38
N ILE A 176 -8.51 -4.53 -6.25
CA ILE A 176 -7.83 -5.19 -7.37
C ILE A 176 -8.73 -6.27 -7.98
N ASN A 177 -9.27 -7.16 -7.15
CA ASN A 177 -10.12 -8.28 -7.58
C ASN A 177 -11.42 -7.79 -8.25
N ILE A 178 -12.04 -6.76 -7.70
CA ILE A 178 -13.24 -6.13 -8.27
C ILE A 178 -12.95 -5.60 -9.68
N VAL A 179 -11.90 -4.77 -9.84
CA VAL A 179 -11.61 -4.18 -11.14
C VAL A 179 -11.17 -5.23 -12.16
N ALA A 180 -10.43 -6.25 -11.73
CA ALA A 180 -10.06 -7.38 -12.58
C ALA A 180 -11.29 -8.16 -13.06
N GLY A 181 -12.16 -8.59 -12.13
CA GLY A 181 -13.35 -9.36 -12.47
C GLY A 181 -14.31 -8.58 -13.38
N LEU A 182 -14.55 -7.29 -13.09
CA LEU A 182 -15.39 -6.44 -13.94
C LEU A 182 -14.82 -6.27 -15.35
N LEU A 183 -13.49 -6.19 -15.48
CA LEU A 183 -12.81 -6.08 -16.78
C LEU A 183 -12.92 -7.39 -17.57
N GLU A 184 -12.72 -8.53 -16.91
CA GLU A 184 -12.75 -9.86 -17.54
C GLU A 184 -14.11 -10.20 -18.15
N VAL A 185 -15.21 -9.85 -17.48
CA VAL A 185 -16.58 -10.07 -18.00
C VAL A 185 -17.10 -8.93 -18.87
N GLY A 186 -16.29 -7.90 -19.13
CA GLY A 186 -16.65 -6.76 -19.99
C GLY A 186 -17.67 -5.80 -19.40
N VAL A 187 -17.82 -5.78 -18.07
CA VAL A 187 -18.59 -4.75 -17.34
C VAL A 187 -17.85 -3.42 -17.36
N THR A 188 -16.53 -3.45 -17.27
CA THR A 188 -15.66 -2.28 -17.48
C THR A 188 -14.80 -2.48 -18.72
N GLY A 189 -14.55 -1.41 -19.47
CA GLY A 189 -13.59 -1.41 -20.57
C GLY A 189 -12.16 -1.13 -20.10
N GLN A 190 -11.18 -1.33 -21.00
CA GLN A 190 -9.76 -1.00 -20.73
C GLN A 190 -9.52 0.48 -20.41
N ASN A 191 -10.46 1.36 -20.80
CA ASN A 191 -10.44 2.78 -20.48
C ASN A 191 -11.05 3.12 -19.11
N GLY A 192 -11.40 2.12 -18.29
CA GLY A 192 -12.00 2.31 -16.97
C GLY A 192 -13.48 2.69 -16.97
N LYS A 193 -14.16 2.66 -18.13
CA LYS A 193 -15.57 3.06 -18.26
C LYS A 193 -16.52 1.88 -18.20
N PHE A 194 -17.67 2.07 -17.57
CA PHE A 194 -18.70 1.03 -17.49
C PHE A 194 -19.42 0.83 -18.81
N ASN A 195 -19.72 -0.42 -19.16
CA ASN A 195 -20.55 -0.76 -20.31
C ASN A 195 -22.04 -0.62 -19.95
N THR A 196 -22.61 0.54 -20.27
CA THR A 196 -23.99 0.90 -19.95
C THR A 196 -25.05 0.19 -20.81
N ASN A 197 -24.62 -0.59 -21.82
CA ASN A 197 -25.52 -1.39 -22.65
C ASN A 197 -25.87 -2.75 -22.00
N LEU A 198 -25.18 -3.13 -20.92
CA LEU A 198 -25.44 -4.38 -20.22
C LEU A 198 -26.80 -4.33 -19.50
N ARG A 199 -27.55 -5.43 -19.60
CA ARG A 199 -28.84 -5.58 -18.90
C ARG A 199 -28.62 -6.00 -17.45
N THR A 200 -28.12 -5.09 -16.63
CA THR A 200 -27.97 -5.25 -15.17
C THR A 200 -28.54 -4.05 -14.44
N LYS A 201 -29.07 -4.27 -13.23
CA LYS A 201 -29.52 -3.20 -12.34
C LYS A 201 -28.39 -2.62 -11.49
N ARG A 202 -27.20 -3.23 -11.54
CA ARG A 202 -26.05 -2.86 -10.72
C ARG A 202 -25.28 -1.68 -11.27
N ILE A 203 -25.37 -1.42 -12.57
CA ILE A 203 -24.78 -0.22 -13.18
C ILE A 203 -25.81 0.91 -13.12
N ARG A 204 -25.44 2.03 -12.51
CA ARG A 204 -26.29 3.24 -12.47
C ARG A 204 -25.44 4.51 -12.49
N LYS A 205 -26.10 5.65 -12.66
CA LYS A 205 -25.46 6.97 -12.55
C LYS A 205 -25.52 7.45 -11.10
N GLY A 206 -24.36 7.72 -10.51
CA GLY A 206 -24.18 8.32 -9.19
C GLY A 206 -23.71 9.77 -9.27
N SER A 207 -23.24 10.30 -8.13
CA SER A 207 -22.65 11.64 -8.02
C SER A 207 -21.32 11.78 -8.77
N ASP A 208 -20.55 10.69 -8.81
CA ASP A 208 -19.16 10.66 -9.28
C ASP A 208 -19.03 9.98 -10.65
N GLY A 209 -20.11 10.04 -11.45
CA GLY A 209 -20.20 9.33 -12.74
C GLY A 209 -20.97 8.01 -12.63
N TYR A 210 -20.66 7.05 -13.49
CA TYR A 210 -21.25 5.72 -13.40
C TYR A 210 -20.63 4.92 -12.25
N GLU A 211 -21.43 4.05 -11.64
CA GLU A 211 -21.04 3.20 -10.54
C GLU A 211 -21.64 1.81 -10.68
N TYR A 212 -20.93 0.80 -10.16
CA TYR A 212 -21.39 -0.58 -10.05
C TYR A 212 -21.68 -0.91 -8.58
N VAL A 213 -22.89 -1.39 -8.28
CA VAL A 213 -23.30 -1.76 -6.93
C VAL A 213 -22.77 -3.15 -6.58
N LEU A 214 -21.85 -3.18 -5.61
CA LEU A 214 -21.25 -4.41 -5.07
C LEU A 214 -22.20 -5.07 -4.06
N ALA A 215 -22.74 -4.29 -3.13
CA ALA A 215 -23.68 -4.74 -2.11
C ALA A 215 -24.78 -3.69 -1.87
N TRP A 216 -26.02 -4.14 -1.76
CA TRP A 216 -27.18 -3.28 -1.49
C TRP A 216 -27.28 -2.93 -0.01
N ALA A 217 -27.86 -1.78 0.32
CA ALA A 217 -27.97 -1.27 1.68
C ALA A 217 -28.38 -2.31 2.76
N PRO A 218 -29.39 -3.19 2.56
CA PRO A 218 -29.78 -4.20 3.54
C PRO A 218 -28.71 -5.28 3.83
N GLU A 219 -27.80 -5.49 2.88
CA GLU A 219 -26.72 -6.46 2.93
C GLU A 219 -25.50 -5.89 3.67
N THR A 220 -25.42 -4.58 3.87
CA THR A 220 -24.24 -3.89 4.44
C THR A 220 -24.37 -3.64 5.95
N GLN A 221 -23.24 -3.36 6.61
CA GLN A 221 -23.23 -2.86 8.01
C GLN A 221 -23.56 -1.37 8.11
N ILE A 222 -23.33 -0.62 7.03
CA ILE A 222 -23.44 0.84 7.02
C ILE A 222 -24.83 1.34 6.62
N GLY A 223 -25.75 0.43 6.27
CA GLY A 223 -27.11 0.76 5.84
C GLY A 223 -27.16 1.56 4.55
N LYS A 224 -26.13 1.47 3.70
CA LYS A 224 -25.99 2.17 2.42
C LYS A 224 -25.44 1.21 1.38
N ASP A 225 -25.79 1.43 0.12
CA ASP A 225 -25.18 0.67 -0.98
C ASP A 225 -23.67 0.89 -0.98
N ILE A 226 -22.90 -0.19 -1.11
CA ILE A 226 -21.46 -0.14 -1.37
C ILE A 226 -21.27 -0.28 -2.87
N VAL A 227 -20.61 0.70 -3.47
CA VAL A 227 -20.40 0.79 -4.91
C VAL A 227 -18.94 1.03 -5.23
N ILE A 228 -18.54 0.66 -6.46
CA ILE A 228 -17.30 1.11 -7.08
C ILE A 228 -17.63 2.07 -8.23
N THR A 229 -17.02 3.24 -8.23
CA THR A 229 -17.27 4.31 -9.23
C THR A 229 -16.20 4.33 -10.31
N GLU A 230 -16.48 5.00 -11.44
CA GLU A 230 -15.44 5.25 -12.46
C GLU A 230 -14.26 6.07 -11.91
N VAL A 231 -14.51 6.98 -10.96
CA VAL A 231 -13.44 7.75 -10.31
C VAL A 231 -12.53 6.84 -9.49
N ASP A 232 -13.10 5.85 -8.80
CA ASP A 232 -12.35 4.85 -8.03
C ASP A 232 -11.48 3.99 -8.98
N ILE A 233 -12.06 3.55 -10.10
CA ILE A 233 -11.35 2.78 -11.13
C ILE A 233 -10.22 3.61 -11.75
N ASP A 234 -10.49 4.86 -12.09
CA ASP A 234 -9.49 5.79 -12.64
C ASP A 234 -8.33 6.04 -11.65
N ASN A 235 -8.63 6.14 -10.35
CA ASN A 235 -7.62 6.24 -9.29
C ASN A 235 -6.75 4.98 -9.23
N LEU A 236 -7.34 3.79 -9.27
CA LEU A 236 -6.61 2.53 -9.29
C LEU A 236 -5.73 2.39 -10.55
N ILE A 237 -6.27 2.75 -11.72
CA ILE A 237 -5.53 2.70 -12.99
C ILE A 237 -4.28 3.59 -12.91
N ARG A 238 -4.40 4.81 -12.37
CA ARG A 238 -3.24 5.70 -12.18
C ARG A 238 -2.21 5.10 -11.23
N ALA A 239 -2.64 4.57 -10.09
CA ALA A 239 -1.74 3.96 -9.12
C ALA A 239 -0.97 2.76 -9.70
N LYS A 240 -1.70 1.85 -10.36
CA LYS A 240 -1.12 0.70 -11.07
C LYS A 240 -0.18 1.14 -12.20
N ALA A 241 -0.57 2.17 -12.96
CA ALA A 241 0.24 2.67 -14.07
C ALA A 241 1.55 3.29 -13.59
N ALA A 242 1.53 4.05 -12.49
CA ALA A 242 2.72 4.65 -11.89
C ALA A 242 3.73 3.58 -11.46
N LEU A 243 3.27 2.54 -10.74
CA LEU A 243 4.11 1.40 -10.35
C LEU A 243 4.70 0.68 -11.57
N TYR A 244 3.85 0.35 -12.55
CA TYR A 244 4.29 -0.35 -13.74
C TYR A 244 5.30 0.46 -14.58
N ALA A 245 5.09 1.77 -14.70
CA ALA A 245 6.02 2.68 -15.36
C ALA A 245 7.35 2.79 -14.60
N GLY A 246 7.30 2.85 -13.27
CA GLY A 246 8.47 2.80 -12.40
C GLY A 246 9.29 1.55 -12.62
N CYS A 247 8.65 0.37 -12.56
CA CYS A 247 9.30 -0.92 -12.80
C CYS A 247 9.97 -0.97 -14.17
N GLN A 248 9.25 -0.62 -15.23
CA GLN A 248 9.81 -0.59 -16.59
C GLN A 248 11.00 0.37 -16.71
N THR A 249 10.89 1.56 -16.11
CA THR A 249 11.96 2.56 -16.16
C THR A 249 13.22 2.04 -15.45
N LEU A 250 13.06 1.44 -14.28
CA LEU A 250 14.19 0.95 -13.47
C LEU A 250 14.87 -0.25 -14.14
N VAL A 251 14.09 -1.23 -14.60
CA VAL A 251 14.55 -2.39 -15.39
C VAL A 251 15.36 -1.93 -16.62
N LYS A 252 14.82 -0.97 -17.39
CA LYS A 252 15.50 -0.43 -18.57
C LYS A 252 16.78 0.33 -18.21
N SER A 253 16.80 1.06 -17.09
CA SER A 253 17.96 1.85 -16.66
C SER A 253 19.19 1.00 -16.33
N VAL A 254 18.98 -0.25 -15.92
CA VAL A 254 20.05 -1.21 -15.62
C VAL A 254 20.25 -2.25 -16.73
N GLY A 255 19.68 -2.02 -17.91
CA GLY A 255 19.95 -2.81 -19.11
C GLY A 255 19.33 -4.21 -19.14
N ILE A 256 18.30 -4.45 -18.33
CA ILE A 256 17.56 -5.71 -18.27
C ILE A 256 16.13 -5.53 -18.78
N SER A 257 15.37 -6.62 -18.87
CA SER A 257 13.96 -6.68 -19.23
C SER A 257 13.12 -7.27 -18.09
N CYS A 258 11.80 -7.05 -18.10
CA CYS A 258 10.93 -7.63 -17.07
C CYS A 258 10.91 -9.17 -17.11
N SER A 259 11.21 -9.79 -18.26
CA SER A 259 11.34 -11.24 -18.40
C SER A 259 12.59 -11.82 -17.75
N ASP A 260 13.58 -11.00 -17.42
CA ASP A 260 14.79 -11.45 -16.72
C ASP A 260 14.57 -11.58 -15.20
N LEU A 261 13.48 -11.02 -14.67
CA LEU A 261 13.14 -11.10 -13.24
C LEU A 261 12.78 -12.53 -12.86
N GLU A 262 13.50 -13.09 -11.89
CA GLU A 262 13.32 -14.47 -11.44
C GLU A 262 12.38 -14.58 -10.22
N GLN A 263 12.15 -13.46 -9.53
CA GLN A 263 11.26 -13.37 -8.37
C GLN A 263 10.67 -11.98 -8.24
N VAL A 264 9.41 -11.93 -7.82
CA VAL A 264 8.73 -10.72 -7.39
C VAL A 264 8.33 -10.89 -5.93
N ILE A 265 8.66 -9.91 -5.10
CA ILE A 265 8.23 -9.82 -3.70
C ILE A 265 7.38 -8.56 -3.58
N ILE A 266 6.16 -8.72 -3.07
CA ILE A 266 5.23 -7.62 -2.86
C ILE A 266 5.04 -7.43 -1.36
N ALA A 267 5.26 -6.20 -0.90
CA ALA A 267 4.94 -5.70 0.42
C ALA A 267 3.89 -4.58 0.30
N GLY A 268 3.17 -4.31 1.39
CA GLY A 268 2.12 -3.31 1.42
C GLY A 268 0.91 -3.76 2.24
N ALA A 269 0.02 -2.82 2.55
CA ALA A 269 -1.16 -3.04 3.38
C ALA A 269 -2.37 -3.53 2.57
N PHE A 270 -2.21 -4.62 1.82
CA PHE A 270 -3.27 -5.16 0.96
C PHE A 270 -4.37 -5.91 1.72
N GLY A 271 -4.06 -6.41 2.92
CA GLY A 271 -4.84 -7.43 3.62
C GLY A 271 -4.16 -8.78 3.52
#